data_AF-A0A1Y3BE13-F1
#
_entry.id   AF-A0A1Y3BE13-F1
#
_cell.length_a   1.000
_cell.length_b   1.000
_cell.length_c   1.000
_cell.angle_alpha   90.00
_cell.angle_beta   90.00
_cell.angle_gamma   90.00
#
_symmetry.space_group_name_H-M   'P 1'
#
loop_
_entity.id
_entity.type
_entity.pdbx_description
1 polymer ?
#
loop_
_entity_poly.entity_id
_entity_poly.type
_entity_poly.pdbx_seq_one_letter_code
_entity_poly.pdbx_strand_id
1 'polypeptide(L)'
;MAIKFNSNLTIIYEKLYDFFHACIDQKQRNQNGYEQIYEIIEKLGGWPMLDGRSWNQTDYRWENAYVIDAQLEQEYLIGIEPIIDFRNTSKIIIKLAPPYKTSENIINLMGRNSSVNGDPIMEQTKRLYLKMLKILRQNRRPQENQTDDQLNDQELSAAIDELFDIQLRLQDFASQKHSMSYYQNNYEKHLMNISTIKSNIDFDISYILENIFGRTFTDDEVLFVPDIEYLIHLNPLLAATPKQ
;
A
#
# COMPACT_ATOMS: atom_id res chain seq x y z
N MET A 1 43.63 6.49 29.75
CA MET A 1 43.22 7.15 28.49
C MET A 1 41.75 6.82 28.28
N ALA A 2 40.84 7.73 28.62
CA ALA A 2 39.41 7.51 28.48
C ALA A 2 39.02 7.74 27.02
N ILE A 3 38.51 6.72 26.34
CA ILE A 3 37.94 6.86 25.00
C ILE A 3 36.65 7.66 25.17
N LYS A 4 36.70 8.95 24.85
CA LYS A 4 35.48 9.77 24.69
C LYS A 4 34.82 9.34 23.38
N PHE A 5 33.74 8.57 23.48
CA PHE A 5 32.88 8.34 22.32
C PHE A 5 32.27 9.68 21.87
N ASN A 6 32.28 9.91 20.57
CA ASN A 6 31.66 11.06 19.92
C ASN A 6 30.13 10.98 20.16
N SER A 7 29.48 12.05 20.59
CA SER A 7 28.07 12.05 21.06
C SER A 7 27.09 11.46 20.04
N ASN A 8 27.38 11.58 18.74
CA ASN A 8 26.55 11.00 17.68
C ASN A 8 26.63 9.47 17.60
N LEU A 9 27.80 8.88 17.91
CA LEU A 9 27.92 7.41 17.99
C LEU A 9 27.08 6.89 19.15
N THR A 10 27.07 7.60 20.27
CA THR A 10 26.25 7.24 21.44
C THR A 10 24.76 7.20 21.10
N ILE A 11 24.23 8.22 20.40
CA ILE A 11 22.81 8.26 20.00
C ILE A 11 22.46 7.09 19.06
N ILE A 12 23.35 6.73 18.12
CA ILE A 12 23.12 5.60 17.21
C ILE A 12 23.03 4.29 18.01
N TYR A 13 23.96 4.07 18.94
CA TYR A 13 23.94 2.87 19.78
C TYR A 13 22.72 2.83 20.70
N GLU A 14 22.31 3.97 21.28
CA GLU A 14 21.09 4.08 22.10
C GLU A 14 19.86 3.70 21.29
N LYS A 15 19.67 4.27 20.09
CA LYS A 15 18.53 3.92 19.24
C LYS A 15 18.51 2.45 18.83
N LEU A 16 19.67 1.88 18.50
CA LEU A 16 19.79 0.45 18.16
C LEU A 16 19.47 -0.44 19.35
N TYR A 17 19.95 -0.06 20.54
CA TYR A 17 19.66 -0.75 21.79
C TYR A 17 18.16 -0.72 22.09
N ASP A 18 17.53 0.45 22.05
CA ASP A 18 16.11 0.63 22.31
C ASP A 18 15.24 -0.16 21.32
N PHE A 19 15.56 -0.09 20.02
CA PHE A 19 14.86 -0.85 18.98
C PHE A 19 14.96 -2.36 19.25
N PHE A 20 16.17 -2.87 19.49
CA PHE A 20 16.38 -4.29 19.78
C PHE A 20 15.59 -4.73 21.03
N HIS A 21 15.67 -3.95 22.11
CA HIS A 21 15.00 -4.27 23.36
C HIS A 21 13.46 -4.23 23.25
N ALA A 22 12.91 -3.28 22.50
CA ALA A 22 11.49 -3.27 22.17
C ALA A 22 11.06 -4.53 21.36
N CYS A 23 11.91 -5.00 20.44
CA CYS A 23 11.65 -6.21 19.64
C CYS A 23 11.73 -7.52 20.44
N ILE A 24 12.52 -7.59 21.53
CA ILE A 24 12.65 -8.82 22.32
C ILE A 24 11.75 -8.83 23.57
N ASP A 25 11.22 -7.69 24.00
CA ASP A 25 10.27 -7.61 25.12
C ASP A 25 8.88 -8.15 24.74
N GLN A 26 8.74 -9.47 24.84
CA GLN A 26 7.47 -10.17 24.59
C GLN A 26 6.39 -9.76 25.60
N LYS A 27 6.77 -9.41 26.83
CA LYS A 27 5.80 -9.04 27.86
C LYS A 27 5.09 -7.75 27.48
N GLN A 28 5.84 -6.72 27.08
CA GLN A 28 5.27 -5.46 26.64
C GLN A 28 4.42 -5.65 25.38
N ARG A 29 4.87 -6.43 24.39
CA ARG A 29 4.08 -6.70 23.17
C ARG A 29 2.78 -7.43 23.47
N ASN A 30 2.80 -8.43 24.34
CA ASN A 30 1.60 -9.16 24.73
C ASN A 30 0.63 -8.30 25.56
N GLN A 31 1.15 -7.36 26.36
CA GLN A 31 0.33 -6.38 27.09
C GLN A 31 -0.35 -5.39 26.15
N ASN A 32 0.38 -4.93 25.14
CA ASN A 32 -0.12 -4.06 24.08
C ASN A 32 -1.19 -4.75 23.21
N GLY A 33 -1.00 -6.05 22.94
CA GLY A 33 -1.97 -6.87 22.22
C GLY A 33 -2.15 -6.40 20.78
N TYR A 34 -3.40 -6.14 20.40
CA TYR A 34 -3.80 -5.71 19.05
C TYR A 34 -4.13 -4.21 18.97
N GLU A 35 -3.94 -3.44 20.05
CA GLU A 35 -4.37 -2.03 20.08
C GLU A 35 -3.71 -1.20 18.97
N GLN A 36 -2.42 -1.41 18.77
CA GLN A 36 -1.61 -0.63 17.84
C GLN A 36 -2.03 -0.88 16.39
N ILE A 37 -2.46 -2.10 16.05
CA ILE A 37 -2.97 -2.36 14.70
C ILE A 37 -4.35 -1.71 14.51
N TYR A 38 -5.21 -1.67 15.54
CA TYR A 38 -6.47 -0.94 15.46
C TYR A 38 -6.27 0.57 15.32
N GLU A 39 -5.31 1.16 16.03
CA GLU A 39 -4.97 2.58 15.86
C GLU A 39 -4.49 2.90 14.43
N ILE A 40 -3.74 1.98 13.80
CA ILE A 40 -3.34 2.13 12.39
C ILE A 40 -4.57 2.04 11.49
N ILE A 41 -5.42 1.03 11.68
CA ILE A 41 -6.66 0.85 10.90
C ILE A 41 -7.57 2.07 11.01
N GLU A 42 -7.73 2.64 12.20
CA GLU A 42 -8.55 3.85 12.41
C GLU A 42 -7.97 5.05 11.67
N LYS A 43 -6.64 5.24 11.67
CA LYS A 43 -5.98 6.30 10.89
C LYS A 43 -6.20 6.14 9.39
N LEU A 44 -6.27 4.89 8.91
CA LEU A 44 -6.59 4.58 7.51
C LEU A 44 -8.07 4.85 7.15
N GLY A 45 -8.92 5.20 8.10
CA GLY A 45 -10.35 5.40 7.90
C GLY A 45 -11.19 4.13 8.12
N GLY A 46 -10.65 3.16 8.86
CA GLY A 46 -11.29 1.88 9.17
C GLY A 46 -10.97 0.80 8.14
N TRP A 47 -11.53 -0.38 8.39
CA TRP A 47 -11.45 -1.52 7.48
C TRP A 47 -12.82 -2.20 7.42
N PRO A 48 -13.55 -2.19 6.28
CA PRO A 48 -14.89 -2.76 6.19
C PRO A 48 -14.99 -4.21 6.68
N MET A 49 -13.95 -5.02 6.43
CA MET A 49 -13.89 -6.40 6.93
C MET A 49 -13.68 -6.51 8.44
N LEU A 50 -13.42 -5.43 9.17
CA LEU A 50 -13.37 -5.41 10.64
C LEU A 50 -14.50 -4.59 11.26
N ASP A 51 -14.89 -3.49 10.63
CA ASP A 51 -15.95 -2.57 11.05
C ASP A 51 -17.35 -3.05 10.66
N GLY A 52 -17.44 -3.92 9.65
CA GLY A 52 -18.71 -4.42 9.12
C GLY A 52 -19.62 -3.27 8.67
N ARG A 53 -20.91 -3.37 8.99
CA ARG A 53 -21.95 -2.42 8.60
C ARG A 53 -21.79 -1.04 9.24
N SER A 54 -20.95 -0.91 10.27
CA SER A 54 -20.65 0.36 10.92
C SER A 54 -19.57 1.17 10.22
N TRP A 55 -18.92 0.61 9.19
CA TRP A 55 -17.91 1.31 8.43
C TRP A 55 -18.51 2.48 7.64
N ASN A 56 -17.98 3.69 7.85
CA ASN A 56 -18.47 4.87 7.16
C ASN A 56 -17.85 4.99 5.76
N GLN A 57 -18.56 4.47 4.77
CA GLN A 57 -18.19 4.60 3.36
C GLN A 57 -18.21 6.06 2.86
N THR A 58 -19.09 6.92 3.38
CA THR A 58 -19.36 8.22 2.78
C THR A 58 -18.20 9.21 2.89
N ASP A 59 -17.41 9.11 3.95
CA ASP A 59 -16.25 9.98 4.19
C ASP A 59 -14.92 9.36 3.76
N TYR A 60 -14.94 8.10 3.28
CA TYR A 60 -13.73 7.37 2.93
C TYR A 60 -13.15 7.81 1.59
N ARG A 61 -11.87 8.19 1.62
CA ARG A 61 -11.03 8.47 0.45
C ARG A 61 -9.81 7.56 0.47
N TRP A 62 -9.65 6.73 -0.56
CA TRP A 62 -8.54 5.77 -0.60
C TRP A 62 -7.18 6.47 -0.70
N GLU A 63 -7.12 7.69 -1.26
CA GLU A 63 -5.88 8.47 -1.37
C GLU A 63 -5.33 8.82 0.02
N ASN A 64 -6.20 9.06 1.01
CA ASN A 64 -5.80 9.32 2.39
C ASN A 64 -5.17 8.08 3.03
N ALA A 65 -5.83 6.93 2.90
CA ALA A 65 -5.32 5.66 3.39
C ALA A 65 -3.98 5.32 2.72
N TYR A 66 -3.91 5.50 1.39
CA TYR A 66 -2.73 5.22 0.60
C TYR A 66 -1.53 6.09 0.99
N VAL A 67 -1.72 7.38 1.28
CA VAL A 67 -0.63 8.26 1.78
C VAL A 67 -0.07 7.73 3.11
N ILE A 68 -0.93 7.28 4.02
CA ILE A 68 -0.50 6.73 5.32
C ILE A 68 0.24 5.41 5.11
N ASP A 69 -0.27 4.52 4.26
CA ASP A 69 0.39 3.26 3.90
C ASP A 69 1.77 3.51 3.27
N ALA A 70 1.88 4.45 2.33
CA ALA A 70 3.15 4.80 1.69
C ALA A 70 4.18 5.34 2.70
N GLN A 71 3.75 6.06 3.73
CA GLN A 71 4.63 6.50 4.84
C GLN A 71 5.12 5.33 5.72
N LEU A 72 4.42 4.20 5.70
CA LEU A 72 4.82 2.95 6.32
C LEU A 72 5.64 2.06 5.36
N GLU A 73 6.11 2.63 4.25
CA GLU A 73 6.81 1.92 3.16
C GLU A 73 5.95 0.81 2.53
N GLN A 74 4.63 0.98 2.56
CA GLN A 74 3.68 0.04 1.99
C GLN A 74 3.01 0.61 0.73
N GLU A 75 3.36 0.08 -0.44
CA GLU A 75 2.92 0.59 -1.74
C GLU A 75 2.04 -0.45 -2.46
N TYR A 76 0.75 -0.50 -2.16
CA TYR A 76 -0.16 -1.55 -2.67
C TYR A 76 -0.95 -1.19 -3.93
N LEU A 77 -1.09 0.11 -4.22
CA LEU A 77 -1.89 0.61 -5.35
C LEU A 77 -1.04 1.33 -6.39
N ILE A 78 -0.02 2.06 -5.97
CA ILE A 78 0.90 2.77 -6.86
C ILE A 78 2.30 2.51 -6.30
N GLY A 79 3.28 2.26 -7.14
CA GLY A 79 4.69 2.27 -6.75
C GLY A 79 5.26 3.68 -6.95
N ILE A 80 5.79 4.28 -5.89
CA ILE A 80 6.28 5.66 -5.88
C ILE A 80 7.73 5.68 -5.39
N GLU A 81 8.66 5.49 -6.32
CA GLU A 81 10.09 5.35 -6.00
C GLU A 81 10.91 6.55 -6.51
N PRO A 82 11.72 7.21 -5.68
CA PRO A 82 12.78 8.09 -6.17
C PRO A 82 13.85 7.24 -6.87
N ILE A 83 14.10 7.51 -8.15
CA ILE A 83 15.11 6.80 -8.96
C ILE A 83 16.17 7.78 -9.47
N ILE A 84 17.34 7.25 -9.80
CA ILE A 84 18.38 8.01 -10.51
C ILE A 84 17.88 8.27 -11.94
N ASP A 85 17.94 9.53 -12.38
CA ASP A 85 17.61 9.90 -13.76
C ASP A 85 18.60 9.25 -14.74
N PHE A 86 18.08 8.51 -15.73
CA PHE A 86 18.87 7.75 -16.70
C PHE A 86 19.68 8.63 -17.67
N ARG A 87 19.34 9.91 -17.80
CA ARG A 87 20.05 10.91 -18.61
C ARG A 87 20.91 11.84 -17.76
N ASN A 88 20.67 11.91 -16.45
CA ASN A 88 21.48 12.68 -15.54
C ASN A 88 21.62 11.98 -14.17
N THR A 89 22.71 11.25 -14.00
CA THR A 89 22.96 10.46 -12.78
C THR A 89 23.19 11.31 -11.51
N SER A 90 23.31 12.63 -11.64
CA SER A 90 23.37 13.55 -10.50
C SER A 90 21.98 14.04 -10.05
N LYS A 91 20.91 13.60 -10.72
CA LYS A 91 19.52 13.96 -10.41
C LYS A 91 18.71 12.74 -10.00
N ILE A 92 17.76 12.99 -9.10
CA ILE A 92 16.72 12.05 -8.73
C ILE A 92 15.43 12.49 -9.43
N ILE A 93 14.72 11.55 -10.02
CA ILE A 93 13.39 11.73 -10.59
C ILE A 93 12.44 10.77 -9.89
N ILE A 94 11.19 11.18 -9.67
CA ILE A 94 10.18 10.30 -9.08
C ILE A 94 9.60 9.42 -10.18
N LYS A 95 9.49 8.13 -9.87
CA LYS A 95 8.86 7.14 -10.72
C LYS A 95 7.46 6.81 -10.19
N LEU A 96 6.48 6.77 -11.10
CA LEU A 96 5.11 6.31 -10.82
C LEU A 96 4.79 5.08 -11.68
N ALA A 97 4.54 3.94 -11.07
CA ALA A 97 4.29 2.68 -11.78
C ALA A 97 3.32 1.77 -11.00
N PRO A 98 2.89 0.64 -11.55
CA PRO A 98 2.33 -0.43 -10.75
C PRO A 98 3.31 -0.87 -9.65
N PRO A 99 2.81 -1.38 -8.51
CA PRO A 99 3.64 -1.84 -7.39
C PRO A 99 4.27 -3.21 -7.69
N TYR A 100 5.04 -3.31 -8.77
CA TYR A 100 5.58 -4.59 -9.27
C TYR A 100 6.43 -5.38 -8.26
N LYS A 101 6.90 -4.78 -7.16
CA LYS A 101 7.91 -5.39 -6.28
C LYS A 101 7.42 -5.74 -4.88
N THR A 102 6.18 -5.44 -4.50
CA THR A 102 5.75 -5.66 -3.11
C THR A 102 5.47 -7.15 -2.90
N SER A 103 6.22 -7.79 -1.99
CA SER A 103 5.94 -9.15 -1.51
C SER A 103 4.58 -9.25 -0.81
N GLU A 104 4.06 -8.09 -0.44
CA GLU A 104 2.82 -7.88 0.25
C GLU A 104 1.63 -7.84 -0.71
N ASN A 105 1.86 -7.71 -2.03
CA ASN A 105 0.82 -7.97 -3.02
C ASN A 105 0.42 -9.44 -2.98
N ILE A 106 -0.86 -9.68 -2.69
CA ILE A 106 -1.47 -11.02 -2.70
C ILE A 106 -1.17 -11.75 -4.01
N ILE A 107 -1.13 -10.99 -5.12
CA ILE A 107 -0.86 -11.50 -6.45
C ILE A 107 0.39 -10.80 -6.98
N ASN A 108 1.45 -11.57 -7.21
CA ASN A 108 2.67 -11.02 -7.78
C ASN A 108 2.40 -10.55 -9.23
N LEU A 109 2.34 -9.24 -9.40
CA LEU A 109 2.08 -8.57 -10.68
C LEU A 109 3.17 -8.83 -11.76
N MET A 110 4.31 -9.43 -11.39
CA MET A 110 5.43 -9.69 -12.31
C MET A 110 5.42 -11.07 -12.99
N GLY A 111 4.53 -12.02 -12.69
CA GLY A 111 4.82 -13.37 -13.18
C GLY A 111 3.82 -14.52 -13.01
N ARG A 112 2.52 -14.29 -12.90
CA ARG A 112 1.56 -15.41 -13.02
C ARG A 112 0.95 -15.48 -14.42
N ASN A 113 1.48 -16.41 -15.23
CA ASN A 113 0.79 -16.96 -16.39
C ASN A 113 -0.36 -17.86 -15.90
N SER A 114 -1.56 -17.28 -15.79
CA SER A 114 -2.85 -17.92 -16.10
C SER A 114 -3.06 -19.38 -15.66
N SER A 115 -3.53 -19.55 -14.43
CA SER A 115 -4.71 -20.37 -14.10
C SER A 115 -5.09 -20.11 -12.64
N VAL A 116 -5.94 -19.12 -12.44
CA VAL A 116 -6.29 -18.58 -11.13
C VAL A 116 -7.37 -19.43 -10.43
N ASN A 117 -8.22 -20.10 -11.21
CA ASN A 117 -9.26 -20.96 -10.66
C ASN A 117 -8.67 -22.27 -10.12
N GLY A 118 -8.74 -22.44 -8.79
CA GLY A 118 -8.31 -23.65 -8.10
C GLY A 118 -6.82 -23.72 -7.74
N ASP A 119 -6.08 -22.61 -7.79
CA ASP A 119 -4.70 -22.57 -7.29
C ASP A 119 -4.67 -22.86 -5.77
N PRO A 120 -4.06 -23.97 -5.33
CA PRO A 120 -4.00 -24.34 -3.92
C PRO A 120 -3.35 -23.26 -3.03
N ILE A 121 -2.37 -22.51 -3.57
CA ILE A 121 -1.68 -21.44 -2.83
C ILE A 121 -2.63 -20.28 -2.58
N MET A 122 -3.45 -19.93 -3.56
CA MET A 122 -4.40 -18.84 -3.45
C MET A 122 -5.48 -19.16 -2.41
N GLU A 123 -6.03 -20.37 -2.45
CA GLU A 123 -7.02 -20.83 -1.47
C GLU A 123 -6.43 -20.94 -0.05
N GLN A 124 -5.17 -21.38 0.08
CA GLN A 124 -4.48 -21.35 1.37
C GLN A 124 -4.30 -19.91 1.89
N THR A 125 -3.99 -18.98 1.00
CA THR A 125 -3.82 -17.56 1.33
C THR A 125 -5.15 -16.96 1.81
N LYS A 126 -6.25 -17.17 1.08
CA LYS A 126 -7.59 -16.72 1.51
C LYS A 126 -7.97 -17.24 2.90
N ARG A 127 -7.68 -18.52 3.19
CA ARG A 127 -7.90 -19.10 4.54
C ARG A 127 -7.07 -18.43 5.63
N LEU A 128 -5.83 -18.05 5.32
CA LEU A 128 -4.97 -17.32 6.26
C LEU A 128 -5.55 -15.93 6.56
N TYR A 129 -5.96 -15.19 5.53
CA TYR A 129 -6.60 -13.87 5.67
C TYR A 129 -7.88 -13.97 6.50
N LEU A 130 -8.75 -14.95 6.22
CA LEU A 130 -9.96 -15.18 7.00
C LEU A 130 -9.65 -15.46 8.48
N LYS A 131 -8.64 -16.29 8.76
CA LYS A 131 -8.21 -16.59 10.14
C LYS A 131 -7.67 -15.33 10.83
N MET A 132 -6.85 -14.53 10.16
CA MET A 132 -6.35 -13.26 10.68
C MET A 132 -7.48 -12.29 11.01
N LEU A 133 -8.44 -12.11 10.09
CA LEU A 133 -9.60 -11.26 10.31
C LEU A 133 -10.45 -11.72 11.49
N LYS A 134 -10.69 -13.03 11.64
CA LYS A 134 -11.42 -13.57 12.81
C LYS A 134 -10.71 -13.28 14.11
N ILE A 135 -9.38 -13.43 14.15
CA ILE A 135 -8.57 -13.10 15.34
C ILE A 135 -8.68 -11.61 15.65
N LEU A 136 -8.52 -10.75 14.64
CA LEU A 136 -8.63 -9.30 14.81
C LEU A 136 -10.03 -8.88 15.27
N ARG A 137 -11.10 -9.50 14.78
CA ARG A 137 -12.46 -9.22 15.25
C ARG A 137 -12.69 -9.67 16.69
N GLN A 138 -12.22 -10.87 17.06
CA GLN A 138 -12.36 -11.40 18.42
C GLN A 138 -11.65 -10.56 19.48
N ASN A 139 -10.54 -9.92 19.12
CA ASN A 139 -9.75 -9.11 20.02
C ASN A 139 -10.08 -7.62 19.95
N ARG A 140 -11.00 -7.23 19.06
CA ARG A 140 -11.44 -5.84 18.97
C ARG A 140 -12.32 -5.53 20.16
N ARG A 141 -12.04 -4.42 20.85
CA ARG A 141 -12.88 -3.98 21.97
C ARG A 141 -14.32 -3.81 21.47
N PRO A 142 -15.34 -4.32 22.18
CA PRO A 142 -16.72 -4.07 21.82
C PRO A 142 -16.96 -2.55 21.84
N GLN A 143 -17.33 -1.96 20.70
CA GLN A 143 -18.00 -0.67 20.77
C GLN A 143 -19.40 -0.90 21.35
N GLU A 144 -19.86 -0.01 22.22
CA GLU A 144 -20.99 -0.22 23.14
C GLU A 144 -22.35 -0.56 22.47
N ASN A 145 -22.47 -0.68 21.14
CA ASN A 145 -23.73 -0.98 20.43
C ASN A 145 -23.62 -1.92 19.18
N GLN A 146 -22.52 -2.66 18.98
CA GLN A 146 -22.18 -3.25 17.66
C GLN A 146 -22.49 -4.74 17.41
N THR A 147 -23.25 -5.44 18.26
CA THR A 147 -23.39 -6.91 18.12
C THR A 147 -24.07 -7.40 16.83
N ASP A 148 -24.82 -6.55 16.11
CA ASP A 148 -25.52 -6.90 14.87
C ASP A 148 -24.86 -6.36 13.58
N ASP A 149 -23.81 -5.55 13.72
CA ASP A 149 -23.15 -4.88 12.58
C ASP A 149 -22.01 -5.70 11.98
N GLN A 150 -21.64 -6.83 12.59
CA GLN A 150 -20.55 -7.66 12.09
C GLN A 150 -20.98 -8.53 10.90
N LEU A 151 -20.08 -8.65 9.92
CA LEU A 151 -20.26 -9.59 8.81
C LEU A 151 -20.16 -11.03 9.33
N ASN A 152 -20.99 -11.94 8.82
CA ASN A 152 -20.86 -13.36 9.09
C ASN A 152 -19.68 -13.99 8.29
N ASP A 153 -19.40 -15.27 8.53
CA ASP A 153 -18.29 -15.98 7.88
C ASP A 153 -18.40 -16.06 6.35
N GLN A 154 -19.62 -16.12 5.82
CA GLN A 154 -19.87 -16.16 4.38
C GLN A 154 -19.63 -14.78 3.76
N GLU A 155 -20.13 -13.72 4.39
CA GLU A 155 -19.89 -12.33 3.99
C GLU A 155 -18.40 -11.98 4.05
N LEU A 156 -17.69 -12.40 5.10
CA LEU A 156 -16.24 -12.24 5.21
C LEU A 156 -15.48 -12.96 4.08
N SER A 157 -15.88 -14.19 3.77
CA SER A 157 -15.23 -14.96 2.70
C SER A 157 -15.46 -14.30 1.35
N ALA A 158 -16.68 -13.81 1.09
CA ALA A 158 -17.00 -13.07 -0.14
C ALA A 158 -16.19 -11.76 -0.25
N ALA A 159 -16.02 -11.02 0.85
CA ALA A 159 -15.19 -9.81 0.89
C ALA A 159 -13.71 -10.10 0.57
N ILE A 160 -13.19 -11.25 1.05
CA ILE A 160 -11.84 -11.70 0.71
C ILE A 160 -11.76 -12.09 -0.76
N ASP A 161 -12.75 -12.80 -1.30
CA ASP A 161 -12.78 -13.15 -2.73
C ASP A 161 -12.79 -11.90 -3.62
N GLU A 162 -13.54 -10.87 -3.22
CA GLU A 162 -13.57 -9.57 -3.88
C GLU A 162 -12.21 -8.86 -3.84
N LEU A 163 -11.51 -8.87 -2.70
CA LEU A 163 -10.14 -8.33 -2.60
C LEU A 163 -9.19 -9.00 -3.61
N PHE A 164 -9.30 -10.32 -3.78
CA PHE A 164 -8.50 -11.04 -4.76
C PHE A 164 -8.91 -10.71 -6.19
N ASP A 165 -10.21 -10.56 -6.49
CA ASP A 165 -10.69 -10.13 -7.82
C ASP A 165 -10.15 -8.75 -8.21
N ILE A 166 -10.14 -7.79 -7.28
CA ILE A 166 -9.55 -6.47 -7.52
C ILE A 166 -8.07 -6.60 -7.86
N GLN A 167 -7.31 -7.37 -7.08
CA GLN A 167 -5.87 -7.58 -7.33
C GLN A 167 -5.60 -8.26 -8.67
N LEU A 168 -6.45 -9.20 -9.10
CA LEU A 168 -6.36 -9.83 -10.41
C LEU A 168 -6.61 -8.81 -11.53
N ARG A 169 -7.64 -7.98 -11.40
CA ARG A 169 -7.93 -6.93 -12.38
C ARG A 169 -6.83 -5.89 -12.46
N LEU A 170 -6.25 -5.50 -11.32
CA LEU A 170 -5.07 -4.63 -11.28
C LEU A 170 -3.89 -5.27 -12.01
N GLN A 171 -3.70 -6.59 -11.89
CA GLN A 171 -2.69 -7.32 -12.66
C GLN A 171 -2.98 -7.28 -14.16
N ASP A 172 -4.24 -7.47 -14.57
CA ASP A 172 -4.63 -7.43 -15.98
C ASP A 172 -4.41 -6.06 -16.63
N PHE A 173 -4.52 -4.98 -15.85
CA PHE A 173 -4.22 -3.62 -16.31
C PHE A 173 -2.74 -3.28 -16.31
N ALA A 174 -1.92 -3.99 -15.52
CA ALA A 174 -0.50 -3.73 -15.46
C ALA A 174 0.19 -4.21 -16.74
N SER A 175 0.84 -3.28 -17.44
CA SER A 175 1.65 -3.59 -18.61
C SER A 175 2.78 -4.54 -18.24
N GLN A 176 3.20 -5.34 -19.22
CA GLN A 176 4.34 -6.24 -19.04
C GLN A 176 5.58 -5.43 -18.61
N LYS A 177 6.15 -5.80 -17.47
CA LYS A 177 7.40 -5.19 -17.01
C LYS A 177 8.53 -5.43 -18.02
N HIS A 178 9.10 -4.34 -18.52
CA HIS A 178 10.25 -4.41 -19.41
C HIS A 178 11.59 -4.47 -18.65
N SER A 179 12.66 -4.81 -19.38
CA SER A 179 14.02 -4.80 -18.84
C SER A 179 14.50 -3.38 -18.56
N MET A 180 15.49 -3.23 -17.67
CA MET A 180 16.09 -1.92 -17.41
C MET A 180 16.66 -1.28 -18.69
N SER A 181 17.28 -2.07 -19.56
CA SER A 181 17.80 -1.58 -20.84
C SER A 181 16.70 -1.05 -21.76
N TYR A 182 15.53 -1.69 -21.78
CA TYR A 182 14.39 -1.18 -22.54
C TYR A 182 13.99 0.21 -22.06
N TYR A 183 13.85 0.41 -20.75
CA TYR A 183 13.48 1.70 -20.18
C TYR A 183 14.54 2.78 -20.42
N GLN A 184 15.83 2.43 -20.37
CA GLN A 184 16.91 3.35 -20.70
C GLN A 184 16.91 3.77 -22.18
N ASN A 185 16.59 2.83 -23.07
CA ASN A 185 16.53 3.08 -24.52
C ASN A 185 15.27 3.84 -24.95
N ASN A 186 14.21 3.80 -24.14
CA ASN A 186 12.92 4.45 -24.41
C ASN A 186 12.56 5.53 -23.38
N TYR A 187 13.55 6.05 -22.64
CA TYR A 187 13.35 6.89 -21.47
C TYR A 187 12.39 8.06 -21.72
N GLU A 188 12.59 8.78 -22.82
CA GLU A 188 11.82 9.97 -23.19
C GLU A 188 10.34 9.68 -23.41
N LYS A 189 9.98 8.45 -23.79
CA LYS A 189 8.58 8.04 -23.99
C LYS A 189 7.82 7.86 -22.68
N HIS A 190 8.54 7.71 -21.59
CA HIS A 190 7.99 7.50 -20.25
C HIS A 190 8.08 8.76 -19.40
N LEU A 191 8.52 9.89 -19.94
CA LEU A 191 8.52 11.15 -19.22
C LEU A 191 7.17 11.84 -19.39
N MET A 192 6.53 12.17 -18.28
CA MET A 192 5.26 12.89 -18.26
C MET A 192 5.31 14.01 -17.23
N ASN A 193 4.81 15.18 -17.59
CA ASN A 193 4.58 16.22 -16.60
C ASN A 193 3.29 15.96 -15.81
N ILE A 194 3.20 16.56 -14.63
CA ILE A 194 2.06 16.35 -13.72
C ILE A 194 0.73 16.77 -14.34
N SER A 195 0.69 17.85 -15.13
CA SER A 195 -0.52 18.26 -15.84
C SER A 195 -1.03 17.19 -16.83
N THR A 196 -0.14 16.53 -17.57
CA THR A 196 -0.51 15.42 -18.46
C THR A 196 -1.03 14.25 -17.66
N ILE A 197 -0.39 13.89 -16.54
CA ILE A 197 -0.86 12.81 -15.67
C ILE A 197 -2.27 13.11 -15.16
N LYS A 198 -2.49 14.30 -14.58
CA LYS A 198 -3.80 14.77 -14.10
C LYS A 198 -4.89 14.74 -15.16
N SER A 199 -4.56 14.98 -16.43
CA SER A 199 -5.54 14.93 -17.52
C SER A 199 -5.96 13.51 -17.92
N ASN A 200 -5.19 12.49 -17.55
CA ASN A 200 -5.45 11.09 -17.91
C ASN A 200 -6.09 10.28 -16.77
N ILE A 201 -5.91 10.71 -15.52
CA ILE A 201 -6.42 10.00 -14.34
C ILE A 201 -7.53 10.80 -13.67
N ASP A 202 -8.36 10.12 -12.88
CA ASP A 202 -9.51 10.68 -12.16
C ASP A 202 -9.31 10.70 -10.62
N PHE A 203 -8.06 10.71 -10.16
CA PHE A 203 -7.69 10.88 -8.76
C PHE A 203 -6.61 11.96 -8.56
N ASP A 204 -6.50 12.47 -7.34
CA ASP A 204 -5.62 13.60 -7.03
C ASP A 204 -4.17 13.14 -6.79
N ILE A 205 -3.41 12.96 -7.87
CA ILE A 205 -1.99 12.59 -7.79
C ILE A 205 -1.13 13.66 -7.11
N SER A 206 -1.51 14.95 -7.19
CA SER A 206 -0.79 16.02 -6.49
C SER A 206 -0.91 15.83 -4.99
N TYR A 207 -2.12 15.61 -4.49
CA TYR A 207 -2.33 15.33 -3.07
C TYR A 207 -1.47 14.16 -2.58
N ILE A 208 -1.43 13.05 -3.33
CA ILE A 208 -0.62 11.88 -2.97
C ILE A 208 0.87 12.24 -2.90
N LEU A 209 1.42 12.85 -3.96
CA LEU A 209 2.84 13.21 -4.03
C LEU A 209 3.23 14.22 -2.95
N GLU A 210 2.41 15.25 -2.73
CA GLU A 210 2.71 16.31 -1.78
C GLU A 210 2.73 15.81 -0.33
N ASN A 211 1.83 14.90 0.02
CA ASN A 211 1.78 14.34 1.37
C ASN A 211 2.83 13.24 1.62
N ILE A 212 3.31 12.57 0.57
CA ILE A 212 4.42 11.61 0.68
C ILE A 212 5.76 12.35 0.78
N PHE A 213 5.99 13.34 -0.08
CA PHE A 213 7.30 14.02 -0.16
C PHE A 213 7.39 15.29 0.69
N GLY A 214 6.30 15.76 1.28
CA GLY A 214 6.28 16.94 2.15
C GLY A 214 6.62 18.24 1.43
N ARG A 215 6.38 18.33 0.12
CA ARG A 215 6.62 19.52 -0.71
C ARG A 215 5.56 19.66 -1.78
N THR A 216 5.33 20.88 -2.25
CA THR A 216 4.45 21.15 -3.40
C THR A 216 5.09 20.70 -4.71
N PHE A 217 4.25 20.29 -5.65
CA PHE A 217 4.66 19.92 -7.01
C PHE A 217 4.05 20.86 -8.04
N THR A 218 4.82 21.24 -9.06
CA THR A 218 4.32 22.09 -10.14
C THR A 218 3.80 21.24 -11.31
N ASP A 219 2.84 21.78 -12.06
CA ASP A 219 2.19 21.08 -13.17
C ASP A 219 3.13 20.75 -14.35
N ASP A 220 4.27 21.45 -14.45
CA ASP A 220 5.33 21.23 -15.42
C ASP A 220 6.41 20.26 -14.92
N GLU A 221 6.39 19.88 -13.64
CA GLU A 221 7.37 18.94 -13.08
C GLU A 221 7.22 17.57 -13.76
N VAL A 222 8.36 17.02 -14.21
CA VAL A 222 8.43 15.80 -15.02
C VAL A 222 8.73 14.59 -14.14
N LEU A 223 7.90 13.57 -14.28
CA LEU A 223 8.01 12.27 -13.60
C LEU A 223 8.33 11.17 -14.62
N PHE A 224 8.88 10.05 -14.14
CA PHE A 224 9.08 8.85 -14.94
C PHE A 224 7.90 7.88 -14.75
N VAL A 225 7.05 7.75 -15.77
CA VAL A 225 5.81 6.98 -15.76
C VAL A 225 5.89 5.86 -16.80
N PRO A 226 6.42 4.67 -16.45
CA PRO A 226 6.55 3.56 -17.38
C PRO A 226 5.21 2.98 -17.86
N ASP A 227 4.14 3.14 -17.08
CA ASP A 227 2.85 2.48 -17.33
C ASP A 227 1.69 3.39 -16.90
N ILE A 228 1.32 4.33 -17.78
CA ILE A 228 0.22 5.27 -17.54
C ILE A 228 -1.15 4.58 -17.59
N GLU A 229 -1.30 3.54 -18.43
CA GLU A 229 -2.57 2.82 -18.62
C GLU A 229 -3.04 2.19 -17.31
N TYR A 230 -2.13 1.62 -16.53
CA TYR A 230 -2.45 1.15 -15.19
C TYR A 230 -3.06 2.24 -14.30
N LEU A 231 -2.48 3.45 -14.30
CA LEU A 231 -2.98 4.56 -13.48
C LEU A 231 -4.35 5.06 -13.97
N ILE A 232 -4.58 5.06 -15.29
CA ILE A 232 -5.87 5.41 -15.89
C ILE A 232 -6.97 4.46 -15.40
N HIS A 233 -6.67 3.17 -15.26
CA HIS A 233 -7.65 2.16 -14.86
C HIS A 233 -7.80 1.98 -13.35
N LEU A 234 -6.86 2.49 -12.54
CA LEU A 234 -6.83 2.28 -11.09
C LEU A 234 -8.09 2.77 -10.38
N ASN A 235 -8.38 4.08 -10.42
CA ASN A 235 -9.49 4.62 -9.65
C ASN A 235 -10.87 4.26 -10.21
N PRO A 236 -11.09 4.11 -11.54
CA PRO A 236 -12.33 3.55 -12.05
C PRO A 236 -12.60 2.13 -11.54
N LEU A 237 -11.56 1.30 -11.40
CA LEU A 237 -11.69 -0.02 -10.78
C LEU A 237 -12.11 0.10 -9.32
N LEU A 238 -11.39 0.92 -8.52
CA LEU A 238 -11.68 1.10 -7.09
C LEU A 238 -13.08 1.72 -6.84
N ALA A 239 -13.54 2.60 -7.73
CA ALA A 239 -14.85 3.23 -7.63
C ALA A 239 -15.99 2.27 -8.00
N ALA A 240 -15.74 1.32 -8.90
CA ALA A 240 -16.70 0.29 -9.30
C ALA A 240 -16.78 -0.86 -8.29
N THR A 241 -15.78 -1.01 -7.42
CA THR A 241 -15.79 -2.02 -6.36
C THR A 241 -16.86 -1.70 -5.31
N PRO A 242 -17.78 -2.63 -5.03
CA PRO A 242 -18.68 -2.55 -3.89
C PRO A 242 -17.93 -2.17 -2.60
N LYS A 243 -18.42 -1.12 -1.94
CA LYS A 243 -17.83 -0.64 -0.69
C LYS A 243 -18.48 -1.28 0.56
N GLN A 244 -19.37 -2.26 0.31
CA GLN A 244 -20.25 -3.01 1.22
C GLN A 244 -21.26 -2.17 2.00
#